data_AF-A0A172T3D6-F1
#
_entry.id   AF-A0A172T3D6-F1
#
_cell.length_a   1.000
_cell.length_b   1.000
_cell.length_c   1.000
_cell.angle_alpha   90.00
_cell.angle_beta   90.00
_cell.angle_gamma   90.00
#
_symmetry.space_group_name_H-M   'P 1'
#
loop_
_entity.id
_entity.type
_entity.pdbx_description
1 polymer ?
#
loop_
_entity_poly.entity_id
_entity_poly.type
_entity_poly.pdbx_seq_one_letter_code
_entity_poly.pdbx_strand_id
1 'polypeptide(L)'
;MSKKWIRILFYVMTLLSVFMLLFTYEYVSRVKNAPLVTIEGLRGSYVLNGVLHSQEAQLDVGKYVVFGESILRLYGNRVNVVKIPRFEVEVIWEK
;
A
#
# COMPACT_ATOMS: atom_id res chain seq x y z
N MET A 1 -36.34 23.38 -22.03
CA MET A 1 -35.88 23.42 -20.62
C MET A 1 -35.96 24.85 -20.09
N SER A 2 -36.54 25.06 -18.91
CA SER A 2 -36.55 26.40 -18.28
C SER A 2 -35.14 26.79 -17.80
N LYS A 3 -34.78 28.09 -17.87
CA LYS A 3 -33.49 28.64 -17.41
C LYS A 3 -33.11 28.17 -16.00
N LYS A 4 -34.09 27.88 -15.13
CA LYS A 4 -33.88 27.36 -13.78
C LYS A 4 -33.28 25.94 -13.78
N TRP A 5 -33.77 25.07 -14.67
CA TRP A 5 -33.29 23.68 -14.78
C TRP A 5 -31.84 23.60 -15.27
N ILE A 6 -31.48 24.43 -16.23
CA ILE A 6 -30.11 24.51 -16.75
C ILE A 6 -29.14 24.94 -15.63
N ARG A 7 -29.55 25.90 -14.80
CA ARG A 7 -28.75 26.38 -13.66
C ARG A 7 -28.55 25.31 -12.59
N ILE A 8 -29.61 24.56 -12.26
CA ILE A 8 -29.53 23.43 -11.32
C ILE A 8 -28.59 22.35 -11.86
N LEU A 9 -28.73 21.99 -13.13
CA LEU A 9 -27.86 21.01 -13.79
C LEU A 9 -26.39 21.45 -13.74
N PHE A 10 -26.13 22.73 -14.00
CA PHE A 10 -24.79 23.30 -13.94
C PHE A 10 -24.18 23.16 -12.55
N TYR A 11 -24.92 23.51 -11.48
CA TYR A 11 -24.45 23.37 -10.10
C TYR A 11 -24.19 21.91 -9.70
N VAL A 12 -25.06 20.99 -10.10
CA VAL A 12 -24.86 19.55 -9.85
C VAL A 12 -23.60 19.06 -10.55
N MET A 13 -23.39 19.42 -11.81
CA MET A 13 -22.18 19.06 -12.57
C MET A 13 -20.91 19.62 -11.93
N THR A 14 -20.96 20.86 -11.44
CA THR A 14 -19.79 21.46 -10.76
C THR A 14 -19.47 20.71 -9.47
N LEU A 15 -20.48 20.41 -8.66
CA LEU A 15 -20.34 19.63 -7.43
C LEU A 15 -19.73 18.25 -7.70
N LEU A 16 -20.22 17.57 -8.75
CA LEU A 16 -19.75 16.25 -9.14
C LEU A 16 -18.28 16.28 -9.60
N SER A 17 -17.85 17.36 -10.27
CA SER A 17 -16.45 17.55 -10.66
C SER A 17 -15.53 17.73 -9.46
N VAL A 18 -15.95 18.50 -8.45
CA VAL A 18 -15.17 18.70 -7.21
C VAL A 18 -15.07 17.38 -6.44
N PHE A 19 -16.15 16.62 -6.39
CA PHE A 19 -16.16 15.31 -5.74
C PHE A 19 -15.22 14.31 -6.44
N MET A 20 -15.26 14.23 -7.77
CA MET A 20 -14.31 13.44 -8.57
C MET A 20 -12.86 13.85 -8.30
N LEU A 21 -12.59 15.15 -8.19
CA LEU A 21 -11.25 15.66 -7.92
C LEU A 21 -10.75 15.22 -6.53
N LEU A 22 -11.60 15.34 -5.50
CA LEU A 22 -11.29 14.88 -4.15
C LEU A 22 -11.03 13.37 -4.11
N PHE A 23 -11.88 12.58 -4.77
CA PHE A 23 -11.70 11.13 -4.85
C PHE A 23 -10.39 10.76 -5.55
N THR A 24 -10.07 11.45 -6.65
CA THR A 24 -8.82 11.24 -7.39
C THR A 24 -7.61 11.60 -6.55
N TYR A 25 -7.67 12.73 -5.84
CA TYR A 25 -6.60 13.16 -4.93
C TYR A 25 -6.36 12.15 -3.81
N GLU A 26 -7.41 11.68 -3.18
CA GLU A 26 -7.32 10.68 -2.11
C GLU A 26 -6.80 9.34 -2.63
N TYR A 27 -7.28 8.88 -3.79
CA TYR A 27 -6.79 7.68 -4.45
C TYR A 27 -5.31 7.76 -4.79
N VAL A 28 -4.87 8.86 -5.42
CA VAL A 28 -3.46 9.08 -5.76
C VAL A 28 -2.60 9.15 -4.51
N SER A 29 -3.08 9.81 -3.45
CA SER A 29 -2.38 9.87 -2.17
C SER A 29 -2.19 8.48 -1.55
N ARG A 30 -3.26 7.65 -1.54
CA ARG A 30 -3.17 6.27 -1.05
C ARG A 30 -2.24 5.41 -1.90
N VAL A 31 -2.26 5.55 -3.23
CA VAL A 31 -1.38 4.81 -4.14
C VAL A 31 0.09 5.21 -3.95
N LYS A 32 0.37 6.51 -3.84
CA LYS A 32 1.73 7.02 -3.62
C LYS A 32 2.31 6.62 -2.26
N ASN A 33 1.46 6.51 -1.25
CA ASN A 33 1.87 6.18 0.13
C ASN A 33 1.64 4.71 0.48
N ALA A 34 1.27 3.86 -0.48
CA ALA A 34 1.08 2.45 -0.21
C ALA A 34 2.43 1.78 0.03
N PRO A 35 2.57 0.95 1.07
CA PRO A 35 3.83 0.26 1.33
C PRO A 35 4.16 -0.68 0.17
N LEU A 36 5.42 -0.62 -0.25
CA LEU A 36 5.98 -1.35 -1.38
C LEU A 36 5.96 -2.85 -1.12
N VAL A 37 6.37 -3.22 0.09
CA VAL A 37 6.39 -4.60 0.57
C VAL A 37 5.96 -4.58 2.03
N THR A 38 5.13 -5.52 2.42
CA THR A 38 4.85 -5.82 3.82
C THR A 38 5.36 -7.20 4.17
N ILE A 39 5.77 -7.38 5.42
CA ILE A 39 6.27 -8.63 5.95
C ILE A 39 5.49 -9.03 7.20
N GLU A 40 5.08 -10.29 7.26
CA GLU A 40 4.34 -10.88 8.37
C GLU A 40 4.96 -12.21 8.76
N GLY A 41 5.08 -12.51 10.05
CA GLY A 41 5.60 -13.80 10.51
C GLY A 41 4.58 -14.91 10.27
N LEU A 42 5.00 -16.02 9.66
CA LEU A 42 4.12 -17.15 9.33
C LEU A 42 3.53 -17.83 10.58
N ARG A 43 4.24 -17.72 11.72
CA ARG A 43 3.82 -18.23 13.04
C ARG A 43 3.63 -17.10 14.07
N GLY A 44 3.42 -15.88 13.62
CA GLY A 44 3.08 -14.73 14.46
C GLY A 44 4.25 -13.87 14.94
N SER A 45 5.51 -14.35 14.91
CA SER A 45 6.67 -13.52 15.21
C SER A 45 7.82 -13.75 14.23
N TYR A 46 8.54 -12.68 13.92
CA TYR A 46 9.74 -12.68 13.07
C TYR A 46 10.70 -11.60 13.57
N VAL A 47 11.98 -11.73 13.23
CA VAL A 47 13.00 -10.73 13.55
C VAL A 47 13.42 -10.03 12.27
N LEU A 48 13.33 -8.71 12.25
CA LEU A 48 13.74 -7.86 11.14
C LEU A 48 14.91 -6.99 11.61
N ASN A 49 16.08 -7.13 10.99
CA ASN A 49 17.29 -6.38 11.34
C ASN A 49 17.64 -6.41 12.84
N GLY A 50 17.35 -7.53 13.51
CA GLY A 50 17.59 -7.72 14.95
C GLY A 50 16.46 -7.25 15.87
N VAL A 51 15.39 -6.66 15.35
CA VAL A 51 14.20 -6.23 16.11
C VAL A 51 13.09 -7.28 16.00
N LEU A 52 12.48 -7.65 17.13
CA LEU A 52 11.36 -8.59 17.16
C LEU A 52 10.06 -7.89 16.75
N HIS A 53 9.36 -8.44 15.77
CA HIS A 53 8.05 -7.97 15.33
C HIS A 53 7.02 -9.10 15.50
N SER A 54 5.87 -8.75 16.06
CA SER A 54 4.73 -9.65 16.27
C SER A 54 3.55 -9.33 15.36
N GLN A 55 3.69 -8.30 14.52
CA GLN A 55 2.67 -7.77 13.61
C GLN A 55 3.29 -7.48 12.24
N GLU A 56 2.44 -7.28 11.23
CA GLU A 56 2.86 -6.89 9.89
C GLU A 56 3.68 -5.59 9.94
N ALA A 57 4.87 -5.60 9.34
CA ALA A 57 5.69 -4.40 9.17
C ALA A 57 5.80 -4.03 7.70
N GLN A 58 5.88 -2.72 7.45
CA GLN A 58 6.13 -2.17 6.13
C GLN A 58 7.64 -2.12 5.89
N LEU A 59 8.08 -2.53 4.71
CA LEU A 59 9.47 -2.47 4.26
C LEU A 59 9.59 -1.38 3.20
N ASP A 60 10.50 -0.44 3.46
CA ASP A 60 10.92 0.57 2.50
C ASP A 60 11.97 -0.02 1.53
N VAL A 61 12.43 0.78 0.57
CA VAL A 61 13.52 0.40 -0.33
C VAL A 61 14.80 0.21 0.47
N GLY A 62 15.39 -0.98 0.41
CA GLY A 62 16.59 -1.30 1.19
C GLY A 62 16.86 -2.79 1.34
N LYS A 63 17.92 -3.10 2.11
CA LYS A 63 18.33 -4.46 2.47
C LYS A 63 17.92 -4.78 3.90
N TYR A 64 17.26 -5.92 4.07
CA TYR A 64 16.77 -6.38 5.36
C TYR A 64 17.20 -7.81 5.61
N VAL A 65 17.67 -8.10 6.83
CA VAL A 65 17.94 -9.46 7.29
C VAL A 65 16.75 -9.91 8.11
N VAL A 66 16.08 -10.96 7.63
CA VAL A 66 14.92 -11.55 8.29
C VAL A 66 15.31 -12.87 8.94
N PHE A 67 14.90 -13.08 10.18
CA PHE A 67 14.94 -14.38 10.85
C PHE A 67 13.53 -14.86 11.20
N GLY A 68 13.26 -16.13 10.89
CA GLY A 68 11.95 -16.77 11.05
C GLY A 68 11.20 -16.94 9.72
N GLU A 69 10.28 -17.90 9.71
CA GLU A 69 9.37 -18.12 8.58
C GLU A 69 8.46 -16.90 8.41
N SER A 70 8.39 -16.30 7.22
CA SER A 70 7.62 -15.07 7.00
C SER A 70 6.99 -15.01 5.60
N ILE A 71 5.90 -14.25 5.52
CA ILE A 71 5.12 -13.99 4.33
C ILE A 71 5.46 -12.56 3.90
N LEU A 72 5.98 -12.42 2.69
CA LEU A 72 6.21 -11.14 2.03
C LEU A 72 5.03 -10.86 1.11
N ARG A 73 4.34 -9.73 1.30
CA ARG A 73 3.30 -9.26 0.37
C ARG A 73 3.83 -8.04 -0.35
N LEU A 74 3.88 -8.11 -1.67
CA LEU A 74 4.30 -7.01 -2.54
C LEU A 74 3.09 -6.20 -2.98
N TYR A 75 3.29 -4.90 -3.16
CA TYR A 75 2.33 -4.04 -3.83
C TYR A 75 1.94 -4.63 -5.20
N GLY A 76 0.64 -4.66 -5.50
CA GLY A 76 0.11 -5.38 -6.68
C GLY A 76 -0.30 -6.83 -6.44
N ASN A 77 -0.54 -7.21 -5.17
CA ASN A 77 -1.17 -8.48 -4.77
C ASN A 77 -0.31 -9.74 -5.00
N ARG A 78 1.01 -9.58 -5.15
CA ARG A 78 1.94 -10.72 -5.25
C ARG A 78 2.36 -11.13 -3.84
N VAL A 79 2.07 -12.37 -3.45
CA VAL A 79 2.41 -12.91 -2.13
C VAL A 79 3.49 -13.97 -2.28
N ASN A 80 4.64 -13.74 -1.67
CA ASN A 80 5.75 -14.70 -1.61
C ASN A 80 5.88 -15.23 -0.19
N VAL A 81 5.71 -16.55 -0.04
CA VAL A 81 5.86 -17.22 1.26
C VAL A 81 7.28 -17.77 1.37
N VAL A 82 8.05 -17.27 2.33
CA VAL A 82 9.45 -17.68 2.54
C VAL A 82 9.54 -18.48 3.84
N LYS A 83 9.89 -19.77 3.71
CA LYS A 83 10.00 -20.72 4.85
C LYS A 83 11.44 -20.93 5.33
N ILE A 84 12.35 -20.04 4.97
CA ILE A 84 13.77 -20.15 5.33
C ILE A 84 13.97 -19.46 6.69
N PRO A 85 14.66 -20.09 7.67
CA PRO A 85 14.83 -19.53 9.01
C PRO A 85 15.69 -18.25 9.07
N ARG A 86 16.51 -17.99 8.05
CA ARG A 86 17.26 -16.75 7.87
C ARG A 86 17.42 -16.44 6.39
N PHE A 87 17.08 -15.23 5.96
CA PHE A 87 17.28 -14.79 4.59
C PHE A 87 17.46 -13.28 4.50
N GLU A 88 18.07 -12.82 3.41
CA GLU A 88 18.22 -11.40 3.09
C GLU A 88 17.18 -11.02 2.04
N VAL A 89 16.50 -9.90 2.27
CA VAL A 89 15.53 -9.32 1.34
C VAL A 89 16.08 -7.99 0.86
N GLU A 90 16.16 -7.82 -0.45
CA GLU A 90 16.45 -6.53 -1.08
C GLU A 90 15.17 -6.03 -1.75
N VAL A 91 14.66 -4.89 -1.28
CA VAL A 91 13.51 -4.20 -1.87
C VAL A 91 14.06 -3.16 -2.84
N ILE A 92 13.81 -3.35 -4.13
CA ILE A 92 14.22 -2.44 -5.21
C ILE A 92 12.96 -1.90 -5.89
N TRP A 93 12.93 -0.59 -6.14
CA TRP A 93 11.92 0.02 -6.99
C TRP A 93 12.43 0.01 -8.43
N GLU A 94 11.78 -0.75 -9.32
CA GLU A 94 12.02 -0.60 -10.77
C GLU A 94 11.52 0.78 -11.19
N LYS A 95 12.41 1.56 -11.80
CA LYS A 95 12.12 2.89 -12.35
C LYS A 95 11.30 2.82 -13.63
#